data_AF-A0A534GFG0-F1
#
_entry.id   AF-A0A534GFG0-F1
#
_cell.length_a   1.000
_cell.length_b   1.000
_cell.length_c   1.000
_cell.angle_alpha   90.00
_cell.angle_beta   90.00
_cell.angle_gamma   90.00
#
_symmetry.space_group_name_H-M   'P 1'
#
loop_
_entity.id
_entity.type
_entity.pdbx_description
1 polymer ?
#
loop_
_entity_poly.entity_id
_entity_poly.type
_entity_poly.pdbx_seq_one_letter_code
_entity_poly.pdbx_strand_id
1 'polypeptide(L)'
;MSQSGPASTTAKHRARAFLVSLCALAGALPLPCLAGRVVRVYEVAVEGQSAAAVQDAMRQALVRATGRRESANDPALAGVVAEASRYVKGYAVGPRGESQVVFDGAAVDQAITAAGRGIWDRERPFTLVVLIPPRPRAAEDAARAELERVAAERGLPISLLPLAVVGTDGNLLAPLAILESAQRYGGDQVLIGRGDPNAPDTDLQWTLYTRSASEGWNGPLAAGIDHTVDLLSPQQGGSLAQAEATTRVRIEGVAGLADYAAVQRLLESVPGVRRANIAAADANSAAFDVTVRGGAAGLVEALAGSTRLTRVSADGAPPAYRYQPRG
;
A
#
# COMPACT_ATOMS: atom_id res chain seq x y z
N MET A 1 18.78 -75.92 45.46
CA MET A 1 19.30 -74.53 45.60
C MET A 1 19.70 -74.02 44.23
N SER A 2 18.92 -73.12 43.60
CA SER A 2 19.44 -72.12 42.65
C SER A 2 18.36 -71.13 42.22
N GLN A 3 18.57 -69.92 42.72
CA GLN A 3 18.17 -68.57 42.32
C GLN A 3 17.23 -68.36 41.11
N SER A 4 16.12 -67.68 41.39
CA SER A 4 15.34 -66.84 40.49
C SER A 4 15.93 -65.42 40.45
N GLY A 5 16.26 -64.93 39.26
CA GLY A 5 16.71 -63.55 39.01
C GLY A 5 15.68 -62.75 38.19
N PRO A 6 15.61 -61.40 38.32
CA PRO A 6 14.36 -60.65 38.11
C PRO A 6 14.35 -59.67 36.92
N ALA A 7 13.12 -59.28 36.56
CA ALA A 7 12.64 -57.97 36.09
C ALA A 7 13.14 -57.35 34.76
N SER A 8 12.24 -57.32 33.76
CA SER A 8 12.28 -56.42 32.61
C SER A 8 11.12 -55.40 32.64
N THR A 9 11.03 -54.60 33.71
CA THR A 9 9.94 -53.62 33.92
C THR A 9 10.41 -52.16 33.82
N THR A 10 11.40 -51.86 32.97
CA THR A 10 11.94 -50.48 32.82
C THR A 10 11.82 -49.89 31.40
N ALA A 11 11.50 -50.71 30.39
CA ALA A 11 11.41 -50.23 29.00
C ALA A 11 10.07 -49.53 28.66
N LYS A 12 8.96 -49.91 29.31
CA LYS A 12 7.61 -49.44 28.94
C LYS A 12 7.26 -48.04 29.47
N HIS A 13 7.93 -47.56 30.52
CA HIS A 13 7.69 -46.24 31.09
C HIS A 13 8.39 -45.10 30.32
N ARG A 14 9.54 -45.38 29.68
CA ARG A 14 10.26 -44.39 28.87
C ARG A 14 9.54 -44.06 27.55
N ALA A 15 8.90 -45.05 26.94
CA ALA A 15 8.14 -44.85 25.70
C ALA A 15 6.84 -44.05 25.91
N ARG A 16 6.17 -44.23 27.06
CA ARG A 16 4.96 -43.45 27.40
C ARG A 16 5.27 -41.99 27.78
N ALA A 17 6.41 -41.73 28.43
CA ALA A 17 6.83 -40.37 28.76
C ALA A 17 7.20 -39.55 27.50
N PHE A 18 7.81 -40.17 26.49
CA PHE A 18 8.17 -39.49 25.25
C PHE A 18 6.94 -39.13 24.38
N LEU A 19 5.91 -39.97 24.37
CA LEU A 19 4.68 -39.73 23.60
C LEU A 19 3.79 -38.64 24.21
N VAL A 20 3.76 -38.49 25.54
CA VAL A 20 3.03 -37.40 26.20
C VAL A 20 3.76 -36.06 26.04
N SER A 21 5.11 -36.06 26.04
CA SER A 21 5.88 -34.83 25.85
C SER A 21 5.83 -34.31 24.40
N LEU A 22 5.62 -35.16 23.40
CA LEU A 22 5.49 -34.75 22.00
C LEU A 22 4.10 -34.13 21.72
N CYS A 23 3.05 -34.61 22.38
CA CYS A 23 1.71 -34.02 22.27
C CYS A 23 1.56 -32.69 23.05
N ALA A 24 2.30 -32.50 24.14
CA ALA A 24 2.28 -31.23 24.89
C ALA A 24 3.01 -30.09 24.16
N LEU A 25 3.97 -30.40 23.27
CA LEU A 25 4.68 -29.38 22.47
C LEU A 25 3.94 -29.00 21.17
N ALA A 26 3.00 -29.83 20.70
CA ALA A 26 2.18 -29.54 19.53
C ALA A 26 1.01 -28.58 19.81
N GLY A 27 0.68 -28.32 21.09
CA GLY A 27 -0.41 -27.43 21.50
C GLY A 27 -0.06 -25.94 21.58
N ALA A 28 1.20 -25.56 21.31
CA ALA A 28 1.68 -24.18 21.40
C ALA A 28 2.17 -23.60 20.07
N LEU A 29 1.87 -24.26 18.94
CA LEU A 29 1.99 -23.60 17.65
C LEU A 29 0.80 -22.65 17.52
N PRO A 30 1.01 -21.32 17.45
CA PRO A 30 -0.06 -20.42 17.07
C PRO A 30 -0.50 -20.90 15.68
N LEU A 31 -1.69 -21.48 15.59
CA LEU A 31 -2.35 -21.68 14.30
C LEU A 31 -2.26 -20.33 13.61
N PRO A 32 -1.53 -20.18 12.48
CA PRO A 32 -1.56 -18.93 11.77
C PRO A 32 -3.02 -18.77 11.33
N CYS A 33 -3.74 -17.88 12.00
CA CYS A 33 -5.08 -17.48 11.65
C CYS A 33 -4.96 -16.74 10.30
N LEU A 34 -4.79 -17.51 9.23
CA LEU A 34 -4.70 -17.03 7.85
C LEU A 34 -6.05 -16.53 7.34
N ALA A 35 -7.14 -16.82 8.07
CA ALA A 35 -8.51 -16.46 7.72
C ALA A 35 -8.76 -14.94 7.66
N GLY A 36 -7.91 -14.11 8.27
CA GLY A 36 -8.03 -12.65 8.24
C GLY A 36 -7.31 -11.95 7.08
N ARG A 37 -6.60 -12.68 6.20
CA ARG A 37 -5.74 -12.05 5.18
C ARG A 37 -6.41 -11.77 3.85
N VAL A 38 -7.47 -12.51 3.51
CA VAL A 38 -8.08 -12.43 2.18
C VAL A 38 -9.21 -11.42 2.19
N VAL A 39 -8.97 -10.24 1.61
CA VAL A 39 -10.03 -9.26 1.35
C VAL A 39 -10.92 -9.78 0.22
N ARG A 40 -12.17 -10.10 0.55
CA ARG A 40 -13.17 -10.49 -0.44
C ARG A 40 -13.73 -9.25 -1.13
N VAL A 41 -12.99 -8.75 -2.13
CA VAL A 41 -13.29 -7.50 -2.85
C VAL A 41 -14.71 -7.50 -3.45
N TYR A 42 -15.13 -8.64 -4.01
CA TYR A 42 -16.37 -8.79 -4.79
C TYR A 42 -17.52 -9.45 -4.03
N GLU A 43 -17.38 -9.59 -2.71
CA GLU A 43 -18.43 -10.07 -1.82
C GLU A 43 -18.85 -8.93 -0.89
N VAL A 44 -20.09 -8.47 -1.02
CA VAL A 44 -20.55 -7.26 -0.35
C VAL A 44 -21.88 -7.54 0.35
N ALA A 45 -22.00 -7.10 1.59
CA ALA A 45 -23.25 -7.20 2.35
C ALA A 45 -24.36 -6.37 1.68
N VAL A 46 -25.56 -6.94 1.61
CA VAL A 46 -26.75 -6.33 1.02
C VAL A 46 -27.95 -6.46 1.93
N GLU A 47 -28.71 -5.38 2.04
CA GLU A 47 -30.02 -5.39 2.69
C GLU A 47 -31.10 -5.75 1.66
N GLY A 48 -31.20 -7.04 1.37
CA GLY A 48 -32.13 -7.59 0.37
C GLY A 48 -31.54 -7.68 -1.03
N GLN A 49 -32.40 -7.99 -2.01
CA GLN A 49 -31.99 -8.30 -3.40
C GLN A 49 -32.58 -7.32 -4.41
N SER A 50 -32.92 -6.11 -3.98
CA SER A 50 -33.44 -5.08 -4.88
C SER A 50 -32.33 -4.61 -5.84
N ALA A 51 -32.73 -4.11 -7.02
CA ALA A 51 -31.76 -3.55 -7.97
C ALA A 51 -30.91 -2.44 -7.33
N ALA A 52 -31.53 -1.56 -6.52
CA ALA A 52 -30.83 -0.51 -5.80
C ALA A 52 -29.79 -1.07 -4.81
N ALA A 53 -30.14 -2.10 -4.02
CA ALA A 53 -29.20 -2.74 -3.09
C ALA A 53 -28.00 -3.36 -3.81
N VAL A 54 -28.23 -3.97 -4.98
CA VAL A 54 -27.14 -4.54 -5.81
C VAL A 54 -26.27 -3.43 -6.42
N GLN A 55 -26.86 -2.30 -6.80
CA GLN A 55 -26.11 -1.13 -7.29
C GLN A 55 -25.22 -0.53 -6.18
N ASP A 56 -25.75 -0.38 -4.98
CA ASP A 56 -24.97 0.11 -3.83
C ASP A 56 -23.84 -0.85 -3.46
N ALA A 57 -24.10 -2.16 -3.51
CA ALA A 57 -23.07 -3.17 -3.34
C ALA A 57 -22.00 -3.11 -4.44
N MET A 58 -22.38 -2.86 -5.69
CA MET A 58 -21.42 -2.65 -6.77
C MET A 58 -20.55 -1.42 -6.52
N ARG A 59 -21.12 -0.31 -6.02
CA ARG A 59 -20.31 0.87 -5.65
C ARG A 59 -19.25 0.53 -4.60
N GLN A 60 -19.63 -0.24 -3.56
CA GLN A 60 -18.66 -0.70 -2.56
C GLN A 60 -17.60 -1.62 -3.16
N ALA A 61 -17.99 -2.56 -4.03
CA ALA A 61 -17.03 -3.45 -4.72
C ALA A 61 -16.04 -2.65 -5.57
N LEU A 62 -16.49 -1.60 -6.27
CA LEU A 62 -15.63 -0.71 -7.06
C LEU A 62 -14.64 0.05 -6.19
N VAL A 63 -15.07 0.56 -5.02
CA VAL A 63 -14.16 1.21 -4.06
C VAL A 63 -13.09 0.23 -3.59
N ARG A 64 -13.47 -0.98 -3.19
CA ARG A 64 -12.52 -2.02 -2.76
C ARG A 64 -11.58 -2.45 -3.89
N ALA A 65 -12.08 -2.59 -5.11
CA ALA A 65 -11.31 -3.04 -6.27
C ALA A 65 -10.25 -2.03 -6.69
N THR A 66 -10.61 -0.74 -6.67
CA THR A 66 -9.73 0.35 -7.09
C THR A 66 -8.91 0.96 -5.95
N GLY A 67 -9.31 0.69 -4.70
CA GLY A 67 -8.80 1.34 -3.49
C GLY A 67 -9.28 2.79 -3.33
N ARG A 68 -10.15 3.29 -4.21
CA ARG A 68 -10.49 4.72 -4.33
C ARG A 68 -11.93 4.99 -3.94
N ARG A 69 -12.15 5.95 -3.05
CA ARG A 69 -13.50 6.31 -2.55
C ARG A 69 -14.35 6.94 -3.64
N GLU A 70 -13.72 7.71 -4.52
CA GLU A 70 -14.36 8.38 -5.65
C GLU A 70 -14.92 7.40 -6.69
N SER A 71 -14.42 6.15 -6.73
CA SER A 71 -14.88 5.13 -7.68
C SER A 71 -16.35 4.77 -7.53
N ALA A 72 -16.93 4.94 -6.34
CA ALA A 72 -18.36 4.75 -6.11
C ALA A 72 -19.22 5.67 -6.98
N ASN A 73 -18.73 6.87 -7.30
CA ASN A 73 -19.47 7.92 -8.02
C ASN A 73 -18.78 8.35 -9.33
N ASP A 74 -17.83 7.55 -9.81
CA ASP A 74 -17.07 7.84 -11.02
C ASP A 74 -17.97 7.75 -12.26
N PRO A 75 -18.12 8.82 -13.06
CA PRO A 75 -18.92 8.80 -14.28
C PRO A 75 -18.50 7.71 -15.28
N ALA A 76 -17.21 7.36 -15.34
CA ALA A 76 -16.74 6.30 -16.25
C ALA A 76 -17.18 4.90 -15.80
N LEU A 77 -17.48 4.73 -14.50
CA LEU A 77 -17.98 3.47 -13.93
C LEU A 77 -19.51 3.45 -13.78
N ALA A 78 -20.20 4.54 -14.11
CA ALA A 78 -21.65 4.65 -13.96
C ALA A 78 -22.41 3.54 -14.70
N GLY A 79 -21.94 3.14 -15.89
CA GLY A 79 -22.53 2.02 -16.64
C GLY A 79 -22.33 0.66 -15.95
N VAL A 80 -21.20 0.46 -15.25
CA VAL A 80 -20.94 -0.76 -14.47
C VAL A 80 -21.90 -0.85 -13.29
N VAL A 81 -22.15 0.28 -12.62
CA VAL A 81 -23.12 0.37 -11.52
C VAL A 81 -24.54 0.18 -12.03
N ALA A 82 -24.95 0.89 -13.09
CA ALA A 82 -26.30 0.78 -13.64
C ALA A 82 -26.66 -0.68 -13.99
N GLU A 83 -25.70 -1.40 -14.56
CA GLU A 83 -25.82 -2.79 -14.97
C GLU A 83 -25.38 -3.81 -13.90
N ALA A 84 -25.29 -3.41 -12.62
CA ALA A 84 -24.70 -4.24 -11.56
C ALA A 84 -25.27 -5.67 -11.49
N SER A 85 -26.58 -5.84 -11.73
CA SER A 85 -27.24 -7.14 -11.72
C SER A 85 -26.66 -8.14 -12.71
N ARG A 86 -26.10 -7.70 -13.85
CA ARG A 86 -25.49 -8.59 -14.84
C ARG A 86 -24.19 -9.23 -14.35
N TYR A 87 -23.54 -8.61 -13.36
CA TYR A 87 -22.29 -9.08 -12.80
C TYR A 87 -22.52 -10.01 -11.60
N VAL A 88 -23.75 -10.25 -11.16
CA VAL A 88 -24.02 -11.11 -10.00
C VAL A 88 -23.80 -12.57 -10.39
N LYS A 89 -22.90 -13.25 -9.66
CA LYS A 89 -22.71 -14.72 -9.72
C LYS A 89 -23.62 -15.48 -8.78
N GLY A 90 -24.00 -14.87 -7.65
CA GLY A 90 -24.87 -15.49 -6.67
C GLY A 90 -24.94 -14.69 -5.37
N TYR A 91 -25.48 -15.35 -4.35
CA TYR A 91 -25.59 -14.80 -3.00
C TYR A 91 -24.95 -15.77 -2.01
N ALA A 92 -24.31 -15.21 -0.99
CA ALA A 92 -23.68 -15.94 0.09
C ALA A 92 -24.20 -15.43 1.44
N VAL A 93 -23.87 -16.16 2.50
CA VAL A 93 -24.07 -15.72 3.89
C VAL A 93 -22.71 -15.31 4.45
N GLY A 94 -22.63 -14.08 4.92
CA GLY A 94 -21.43 -13.50 5.49
C GLY A 94 -21.11 -14.03 6.90
N PRO A 95 -19.95 -13.65 7.46
CA PRO A 95 -19.49 -14.13 8.76
C PRO A 95 -20.42 -13.80 9.93
N ARG A 96 -21.26 -12.77 9.80
CA ARG A 96 -22.22 -12.33 10.83
C ARG A 96 -23.66 -12.76 10.50
N GLY A 97 -23.83 -13.68 9.55
CA GLY A 97 -25.15 -14.15 9.10
C GLY A 97 -25.86 -13.20 8.14
N GLU A 98 -25.19 -12.16 7.67
CA GLU A 98 -25.74 -11.19 6.73
C GLU A 98 -25.79 -11.74 5.29
N SER A 99 -26.78 -11.31 4.49
CA SER A 99 -26.79 -11.65 3.06
C SER A 99 -25.70 -10.88 2.33
N GLN A 100 -24.94 -11.57 1.50
CA GLN A 100 -23.91 -10.95 0.66
C GLN A 100 -24.19 -11.26 -0.81
N VAL A 101 -24.04 -10.26 -1.67
CA VAL A 101 -23.99 -10.47 -3.11
C VAL A 101 -22.57 -10.83 -3.52
N VAL A 102 -22.44 -11.82 -4.41
CA VAL A 102 -21.17 -12.27 -4.97
C VAL A 102 -21.12 -11.85 -6.43
N PHE A 103 -20.19 -10.96 -6.79
CA PHE A 103 -20.01 -10.52 -8.17
C PHE A 103 -19.00 -11.39 -8.93
N ASP A 104 -19.12 -11.43 -10.26
CA ASP A 104 -18.08 -11.93 -11.15
C ASP A 104 -16.89 -10.96 -11.16
N GLY A 105 -15.94 -11.19 -10.26
CA GLY A 105 -14.75 -10.37 -10.15
C GLY A 105 -13.97 -10.21 -11.47
N ALA A 106 -13.91 -11.25 -12.32
CA ALA A 106 -13.19 -11.15 -13.59
C ALA A 106 -13.91 -10.22 -14.58
N ALA A 107 -15.24 -10.28 -14.63
CA ALA A 107 -16.04 -9.41 -15.48
C ALA A 107 -16.03 -7.95 -14.96
N VAL A 108 -16.04 -7.76 -13.64
CA VAL A 108 -15.92 -6.43 -13.02
C VAL A 108 -14.53 -5.85 -13.25
N ASP A 109 -13.45 -6.62 -13.06
CA ASP A 109 -12.07 -6.22 -13.37
C ASP A 109 -11.95 -5.77 -14.84
N GLN A 110 -12.50 -6.54 -15.77
CA GLN A 110 -12.48 -6.18 -17.18
C GLN A 110 -13.23 -4.86 -17.46
N ALA A 111 -14.37 -4.65 -16.81
CA ALA A 111 -15.15 -3.42 -16.96
C ALA A 111 -14.44 -2.19 -16.37
N ILE A 112 -13.78 -2.33 -15.22
CA ILE A 112 -12.95 -1.27 -14.61
C ILE A 112 -11.80 -0.89 -15.55
N THR A 113 -11.11 -1.89 -16.09
CA THR A 113 -9.99 -1.68 -17.02
C THR A 113 -10.46 -1.03 -18.32
N ALA A 114 -11.60 -1.47 -18.88
CA ALA A 114 -12.20 -0.89 -20.08
C ALA A 114 -12.62 0.58 -19.88
N ALA A 115 -13.00 0.97 -18.66
CA ALA A 115 -13.25 2.35 -18.26
C ALA A 115 -11.97 3.18 -18.03
N GLY A 116 -10.78 2.61 -18.30
CA GLY A 116 -9.49 3.26 -18.12
C GLY A 116 -9.11 3.49 -16.66
N ARG A 117 -9.65 2.70 -15.74
CA ARG A 117 -9.36 2.79 -14.30
C ARG A 117 -8.39 1.71 -13.86
N GLY A 118 -7.54 2.06 -12.90
CA GLY A 118 -6.60 1.13 -12.29
C GLY A 118 -7.27 0.24 -11.26
N ILE A 119 -6.89 -1.04 -11.24
CA ILE A 119 -7.29 -2.01 -10.23
C ILE A 119 -6.15 -2.15 -9.25
N TRP A 120 -6.45 -2.07 -7.97
CA TRP A 120 -5.46 -2.34 -6.93
C TRP A 120 -5.22 -3.85 -6.86
N ASP A 121 -3.97 -4.28 -6.65
CA ASP A 121 -3.57 -5.70 -6.68
C ASP A 121 -4.15 -6.57 -5.54
N ARG A 122 -4.72 -7.73 -5.89
CA ARG A 122 -5.36 -8.66 -4.95
C ARG A 122 -4.44 -9.08 -3.81
N GLU A 123 -3.12 -9.10 -4.02
CA GLU A 123 -2.13 -9.24 -2.95
C GLU A 123 -2.00 -7.93 -2.15
N ARG A 124 -3.03 -7.64 -1.37
CA ARG A 124 -3.07 -6.48 -0.47
C ARG A 124 -2.10 -6.69 0.70
N PRO A 125 -1.23 -5.72 1.04
CA PRO A 125 -0.34 -5.85 2.18
C PRO A 125 -1.15 -5.90 3.49
N PHE A 126 -0.83 -6.89 4.33
CA PHE A 126 -1.46 -7.01 5.64
C PHE A 126 -0.89 -5.97 6.61
N THR A 127 -1.75 -5.07 7.08
CA THR A 127 -1.35 -3.91 7.89
C THR A 127 -1.63 -4.15 9.36
N LEU A 128 -0.59 -4.15 10.19
CA LEU A 128 -0.77 -4.14 11.63
C LEU A 128 -0.90 -2.70 12.12
N VAL A 129 -1.97 -2.42 12.85
CA VAL A 129 -2.25 -1.09 13.36
C VAL A 129 -1.96 -1.04 14.86
N VAL A 130 -1.18 -0.04 15.28
CA VAL A 130 -0.80 0.18 16.68
C VAL A 130 -1.19 1.60 17.08
N LEU A 131 -1.97 1.74 18.15
CA LEU A 131 -2.34 3.04 18.70
C LEU A 131 -1.54 3.29 19.98
N ILE A 132 -0.97 4.50 20.09
CA ILE A 132 -0.10 4.90 21.20
C ILE A 132 -0.55 6.28 21.69
N PRO A 133 -0.70 6.49 23.02
CA PRO A 133 -0.61 5.49 24.08
C PRO A 133 -1.76 4.46 24.03
N PRO A 134 -1.65 3.34 24.77
CA PRO A 134 -2.77 2.43 24.95
C PRO A 134 -4.01 3.16 25.47
N ARG A 135 -5.17 2.84 24.90
CA ARG A 135 -6.45 3.46 25.26
C ARG A 135 -7.17 2.62 26.32
N PRO A 136 -8.09 3.19 27.12
CA PRO A 136 -9.02 2.40 27.91
C PRO A 136 -9.82 1.44 27.00
N ARG A 137 -10.14 0.25 27.51
CA ARG A 137 -10.74 -0.84 26.72
C ARG A 137 -11.93 -0.41 25.85
N ALA A 138 -12.88 0.34 26.41
CA ALA A 138 -14.05 0.81 25.66
C ALA A 138 -13.68 1.72 24.48
N ALA A 139 -12.68 2.60 24.66
CA ALA A 139 -12.19 3.48 23.59
C ALA A 139 -11.34 2.72 22.56
N GLU A 140 -10.61 1.68 23.00
CA GLU A 140 -9.89 0.78 22.10
C GLU A 140 -10.85 -0.03 21.22
N ASP A 141 -11.92 -0.59 21.81
CA ASP A 141 -12.93 -1.35 21.08
C ASP A 141 -13.67 -0.47 20.05
N ALA A 142 -13.99 0.78 20.41
CA ALA A 142 -14.58 1.75 19.49
C ALA A 142 -13.62 2.11 18.34
N ALA A 143 -12.34 2.37 18.64
CA ALA A 143 -11.34 2.66 17.62
C ALA A 143 -11.08 1.46 16.70
N ARG A 144 -11.08 0.24 17.26
CA ARG A 144 -10.99 -1.01 16.49
C ARG A 144 -12.15 -1.15 15.52
N ALA A 145 -13.38 -1.01 16.00
CA ALA A 145 -14.56 -1.12 15.16
C ALA A 145 -14.55 -0.10 14.01
N GLU A 146 -14.15 1.14 14.29
CA GLU A 146 -14.06 2.19 13.26
C GLU A 146 -12.96 1.90 12.24
N LEU A 147 -11.74 1.55 12.68
CA LEU A 147 -10.63 1.23 11.78
C LEU A 147 -10.94 0.00 10.93
N GLU A 148 -11.54 -1.05 11.51
CA GLU A 148 -11.96 -2.25 10.78
C GLU A 148 -13.07 -1.94 9.77
N ARG A 149 -14.03 -1.06 10.11
CA ARG A 149 -15.07 -0.59 9.19
C ARG A 149 -14.46 0.14 7.99
N VAL A 150 -13.60 1.14 8.23
CA VAL A 150 -12.95 1.92 7.16
C VAL A 150 -12.06 1.02 6.30
N ALA A 151 -11.32 0.09 6.91
CA ALA A 151 -10.49 -0.86 6.19
C ALA A 151 -11.30 -1.83 5.33
N ALA A 152 -12.44 -2.31 5.82
CA ALA A 152 -13.36 -3.14 5.06
C ALA A 152 -13.99 -2.39 3.88
N GLU A 153 -14.30 -1.11 4.03
CA GLU A 153 -14.81 -0.24 2.96
C GLU A 153 -13.75 -0.02 1.87
N ARG A 154 -12.50 0.19 2.27
CA ARG A 154 -11.38 0.44 1.35
C ARG A 154 -10.74 -0.83 0.78
N GLY A 155 -11.05 -1.99 1.35
CA GLY A 155 -10.47 -3.27 0.94
C GLY A 155 -9.01 -3.46 1.37
N LEU A 156 -8.63 -2.93 2.53
CA LEU A 156 -7.32 -3.14 3.15
C LEU A 156 -7.45 -4.19 4.29
N PRO A 157 -6.65 -5.27 4.29
CA PRO A 157 -6.65 -6.20 5.40
C PRO A 157 -5.84 -5.62 6.56
N ILE A 158 -6.48 -5.46 7.72
CA ILE A 158 -5.85 -4.91 8.91
C ILE A 158 -6.02 -5.81 10.13
N SER A 159 -5.14 -5.64 11.12
CA SER A 159 -5.36 -6.16 12.48
C SER A 159 -4.77 -5.20 13.50
N LEU A 160 -5.54 -4.87 14.54
CA LEU A 160 -5.06 -4.08 15.66
C LEU A 160 -4.47 -5.00 16.72
N LEU A 161 -3.16 -4.89 16.94
CA LEU A 161 -2.41 -5.66 17.93
C LEU A 161 -1.49 -4.75 18.75
N PRO A 162 -1.36 -4.99 20.08
CA PRO A 162 -0.36 -4.30 20.88
C PRO A 162 1.03 -4.83 20.51
N LEU A 163 1.73 -4.12 19.62
CA LEU A 163 3.12 -4.41 19.28
C LEU A 163 4.07 -3.57 20.14
N ALA A 164 5.20 -4.17 20.52
CA ALA A 164 6.29 -3.44 21.18
C ALA A 164 7.02 -2.58 20.14
N VAL A 165 6.50 -1.38 19.89
CA VAL A 165 7.03 -0.41 18.92
C VAL A 165 7.69 0.81 19.58
N VAL A 166 7.67 0.86 20.91
CA VAL A 166 8.26 1.91 21.74
C VAL A 166 9.36 1.30 22.60
N GLY A 167 10.52 1.96 22.65
CA GLY A 167 11.64 1.60 23.51
C GLY A 167 11.42 1.97 24.97
N THR A 168 12.35 1.57 25.84
CA THR A 168 12.32 1.90 27.28
C THR A 168 12.46 3.39 27.55
N ASP A 169 12.96 4.14 26.58
CA ASP A 169 13.12 5.60 26.58
C ASP A 169 11.83 6.34 26.17
N GLY A 170 10.76 5.62 25.80
CA GLY A 170 9.49 6.20 25.36
C GLY A 170 9.46 6.65 23.90
N ASN A 171 10.56 6.46 23.16
CA ASN A 171 10.64 6.77 21.74
C ASN A 171 10.26 5.57 20.88
N LEU A 172 9.85 5.83 19.63
CA LEU A 172 9.63 4.74 18.67
C LEU A 172 10.95 4.00 18.42
N LEU A 173 10.87 2.68 18.28
CA LEU A 173 12.00 1.85 17.86
C LEU A 173 12.46 2.24 16.45
N ALA A 174 13.68 1.82 16.09
CA ALA A 174 14.15 1.97 14.71
C ALA A 174 13.19 1.29 13.72
N PRO A 175 12.98 1.83 12.50
CA PRO A 175 12.02 1.30 11.52
C PRO A 175 12.16 -0.20 11.27
N LEU A 176 13.40 -0.71 11.19
CA LEU A 176 13.67 -2.14 11.01
C LEU A 176 13.11 -2.99 12.16
N ALA A 177 13.31 -2.58 13.41
CA ALA A 177 12.81 -3.31 14.58
C ALA A 177 11.28 -3.29 14.70
N ILE A 178 10.63 -2.21 14.23
CA ILE A 178 9.17 -2.12 14.11
C ILE A 178 8.67 -3.14 13.09
N LEU A 179 9.27 -3.19 11.91
CA LEU A 179 8.90 -4.14 10.85
C LEU A 179 9.16 -5.59 11.25
N GLU A 180 10.28 -5.88 11.93
CA GLU A 180 10.57 -7.22 12.47
C GLU A 180 9.53 -7.66 13.49
N SER A 181 9.07 -6.74 14.35
CA SER A 181 7.98 -7.03 15.29
C SER A 181 6.68 -7.37 14.55
N ALA A 182 6.38 -6.68 13.44
CA ALA A 182 5.21 -6.93 12.63
C ALA A 182 5.24 -8.29 11.93
N GLN A 183 6.39 -8.65 11.37
CA GLN A 183 6.60 -9.90 10.64
C GLN A 183 6.33 -11.13 11.51
N ARG A 184 6.57 -11.05 12.83
CA ARG A 184 6.25 -12.13 13.78
C ARG A 184 4.75 -12.44 13.85
N TYR A 185 3.91 -11.45 13.57
CA TYR A 185 2.46 -11.59 13.48
C TYR A 185 1.98 -11.66 12.02
N GLY A 186 2.92 -11.75 11.07
CA GLY A 186 2.67 -11.87 9.65
C GLY A 186 2.25 -10.58 8.94
N GLY A 187 2.42 -9.43 9.60
CA GLY A 187 2.21 -8.11 8.99
C GLY A 187 3.27 -7.81 7.94
N ASP A 188 2.84 -7.32 6.78
CA ASP A 188 3.73 -6.83 5.73
C ASP A 188 4.22 -5.40 6.01
N GLN A 189 3.41 -4.65 6.76
CA GLN A 189 3.64 -3.25 7.14
C GLN A 189 2.99 -2.91 8.48
N VAL A 190 3.41 -1.78 9.07
CA VAL A 190 2.88 -1.28 10.35
C VAL A 190 2.40 0.14 10.19
N LEU A 191 1.17 0.41 10.66
CA LEU A 191 0.63 1.76 10.79
C LEU A 191 0.57 2.12 12.28
N ILE A 192 1.29 3.16 12.68
CA ILE A 192 1.31 3.65 14.06
C ILE A 192 0.54 4.96 14.15
N GLY A 193 -0.48 5.02 14.99
CA GLY A 193 -1.22 6.25 15.31
C GLY A 193 -0.84 6.76 16.70
N ARG A 194 -0.13 7.88 16.76
CA ARG A 194 0.27 8.53 18.00
C ARG A 194 -0.70 9.65 18.35
N GLY A 195 -1.33 9.57 19.51
CA GLY A 195 -2.20 10.61 20.06
C GLY A 195 -1.59 11.25 21.30
N ASP A 196 -2.15 12.41 21.67
CA ASP A 196 -1.84 13.03 22.95
C ASP A 196 -2.57 12.25 24.08
N PRO A 197 -1.86 11.73 25.10
CA PRO A 197 -2.49 11.11 26.27
C PRO A 197 -3.52 12.00 26.97
N ASN A 198 -3.36 13.32 26.89
CA ASN A 198 -4.22 14.30 27.56
C ASN A 198 -5.37 14.78 26.67
N ALA A 199 -5.34 14.48 25.36
CA ALA A 199 -6.35 14.89 24.40
C ALA A 199 -6.65 13.75 23.38
N PRO A 200 -7.31 12.65 23.83
CA PRO A 200 -7.52 11.44 23.04
C PRO A 200 -8.42 11.61 21.80
N ASP A 201 -9.14 12.74 21.73
CA ASP A 201 -10.05 13.13 20.65
C ASP A 201 -9.39 14.08 19.62
N THR A 202 -8.10 14.38 19.76
CA THR A 202 -7.33 15.15 18.77
C THR A 202 -6.87 14.26 17.62
N ASP A 203 -6.58 14.88 16.48
CA ASP A 203 -5.91 14.25 15.36
C ASP A 203 -4.67 13.47 15.81
N LEU A 204 -4.53 12.28 15.24
CA LEU A 204 -3.41 11.39 15.48
C LEU A 204 -2.29 11.71 14.50
N GLN A 205 -1.06 11.67 15.00
CA GLN A 205 0.12 11.61 14.16
C GLN A 205 0.32 10.17 13.70
N TRP A 206 0.00 9.93 12.43
CA TRP A 206 0.15 8.64 11.77
C TRP A 206 1.56 8.48 11.20
N THR A 207 2.07 7.26 11.24
CA THR A 207 3.27 6.87 10.50
C THR A 207 3.13 5.45 9.98
N LEU A 208 3.20 5.29 8.67
CA LEU A 208 3.25 4.01 7.98
C LEU A 208 4.70 3.59 7.81
N TYR A 209 5.01 2.37 8.21
CA TYR A 209 6.30 1.72 8.02
C TYR A 209 6.15 0.59 7.01
N THR A 210 6.85 0.70 5.89
CA THR A 210 6.96 -0.32 4.85
C THR A 210 8.41 -0.78 4.74
N ARG A 211 8.69 -1.85 3.98
CA ARG A 211 10.07 -2.32 3.76
C ARG A 211 10.96 -1.31 3.02
N SER A 212 10.37 -0.41 2.24
CA SER A 212 11.10 0.55 1.40
C SER A 212 11.18 1.95 1.99
N ALA A 213 10.16 2.37 2.75
CA ALA A 213 10.05 3.74 3.25
C ALA A 213 9.14 3.84 4.49
N SER A 214 9.24 4.98 5.17
CA SER A 214 8.27 5.41 6.17
C SER A 214 7.64 6.74 5.76
N GLU A 215 6.33 6.86 5.96
CA GLU A 215 5.57 8.07 5.61
C GLU A 215 4.69 8.49 6.79
N GLY A 216 4.61 9.79 7.05
CA GLY A 216 3.89 10.34 8.19
C GLY A 216 2.94 11.46 7.82
N TRP A 217 1.79 11.49 8.47
CA TRP A 217 0.74 12.49 8.28
C TRP A 217 -0.06 12.68 9.57
N ASN A 218 -0.91 13.71 9.63
CA ASN A 218 -1.81 13.94 10.75
C ASN A 218 -3.26 13.74 10.30
N GLY A 219 -4.11 13.25 11.20
CA GLY A 219 -5.55 13.22 10.97
C GLY A 219 -6.31 12.32 11.93
N PRO A 220 -7.65 12.25 11.80
CA PRO A 220 -8.51 11.45 12.65
C PRO A 220 -8.26 9.94 12.47
N LEU A 221 -8.97 9.11 13.25
CA LEU A 221 -8.84 7.65 13.20
C LEU A 221 -8.98 7.08 11.78
N ALA A 222 -10.04 7.46 11.07
CA ALA A 222 -10.30 7.01 9.71
C ALA A 222 -9.20 7.42 8.71
N ALA A 223 -8.55 8.57 8.93
CA ALA A 223 -7.51 9.07 8.04
C ALA A 223 -6.25 8.18 8.04
N GLY A 224 -6.01 7.40 9.09
CA GLY A 224 -4.93 6.42 9.12
C GLY A 224 -5.08 5.36 8.02
N ILE A 225 -6.28 4.79 7.89
CA ILE A 225 -6.55 3.79 6.86
C ILE A 225 -6.71 4.45 5.50
N ASP A 226 -7.48 5.54 5.41
CA ASP A 226 -7.77 6.19 4.14
C ASP A 226 -6.49 6.60 3.41
N HIS A 227 -5.55 7.22 4.11
CA HIS A 227 -4.30 7.66 3.53
C HIS A 227 -3.35 6.48 3.23
N THR A 228 -3.31 5.47 4.09
CA THR A 228 -2.55 4.23 3.80
C THR A 228 -3.03 3.61 2.49
N VAL A 229 -4.34 3.55 2.26
CA VAL A 229 -4.86 3.03 1.00
C VAL A 229 -4.55 3.96 -0.17
N ASP A 230 -4.64 5.28 -0.01
CA ASP A 230 -4.29 6.23 -1.08
C ASP A 230 -2.83 6.08 -1.55
N LEU A 231 -1.91 5.77 -0.63
CA LEU A 231 -0.49 5.54 -0.93
C LEU A 231 -0.23 4.20 -1.63
N LEU A 232 -1.01 3.17 -1.30
CA LEU A 232 -0.83 1.80 -1.82
C LEU A 232 -1.63 1.55 -3.10
N SER A 233 -2.70 2.31 -3.31
CA SER A 233 -3.55 2.18 -4.47
C SER A 233 -2.83 2.70 -5.73
N PRO A 234 -3.08 2.10 -6.90
CA PRO A 234 -2.54 2.61 -8.14
C PRO A 234 -2.93 4.08 -8.33
N GLN A 235 -1.95 4.91 -8.70
CA GLN A 235 -2.28 6.26 -9.15
C GLN A 235 -3.16 6.17 -10.42
N GLN A 236 -4.22 6.97 -10.51
CA GLN A 236 -5.05 7.04 -11.72
C GLN A 236 -4.19 7.62 -12.85
N GLY A 237 -4.22 6.97 -14.02
CA GLY A 237 -3.22 7.18 -15.06
C GLY A 237 -1.90 6.45 -14.83
N GLY A 238 -1.74 5.75 -13.70
CA GLY A 238 -0.57 4.95 -13.30
C GLY A 238 -0.47 3.57 -13.93
N SER A 239 -1.32 3.22 -14.91
CA SER A 239 -0.89 2.28 -15.95
C SER A 239 0.30 2.86 -16.76
N LEU A 240 0.64 4.13 -16.54
CA LEU A 240 1.88 4.80 -16.93
C LEU A 240 2.98 4.80 -15.85
N ALA A 241 2.89 4.03 -14.77
CA ALA A 241 3.94 3.95 -13.72
C ALA A 241 5.31 3.47 -14.25
N GLN A 242 5.42 3.18 -15.56
CA GLN A 242 6.66 2.96 -16.29
C GLN A 242 6.63 3.46 -17.74
N ALA A 243 5.61 4.23 -18.17
CA ALA A 243 5.57 4.69 -19.55
C ALA A 243 6.65 5.75 -19.78
N GLU A 244 7.53 5.45 -20.72
CA GLU A 244 8.51 6.38 -21.23
C GLU A 244 7.76 7.52 -21.93
N ALA A 245 7.88 8.73 -21.37
CA ALA A 245 7.30 9.92 -21.96
C ALA A 245 8.43 10.84 -22.42
N THR A 246 8.25 11.44 -23.60
CA THR A 246 9.20 12.43 -24.12
C THR A 246 8.80 13.80 -23.63
N THR A 247 9.69 14.45 -22.88
CA THR A 247 9.49 15.80 -22.36
C THR A 247 10.51 16.75 -22.97
N ARG A 248 10.08 17.97 -23.30
CA ARG A 248 10.97 19.00 -23.83
C ARG A 248 11.57 19.82 -22.69
N VAL A 249 12.88 19.96 -22.69
CA VAL A 249 13.66 20.63 -21.64
C VAL A 249 14.53 21.70 -22.27
N ARG A 250 14.58 22.90 -21.68
CA ARG A 250 15.44 23.99 -22.15
C ARG A 250 16.66 24.12 -21.25
N ILE A 251 17.86 24.10 -21.82
CA ILE A 251 19.12 24.23 -21.10
C ILE A 251 19.81 25.53 -21.52
N GLU A 252 20.07 26.41 -20.55
CA GLU A 252 20.80 27.68 -20.70
C GLU A 252 22.30 27.48 -20.45
N GLY A 253 23.13 28.33 -21.06
CA GLY A 253 24.59 28.29 -20.88
C GLY A 253 25.28 27.27 -21.78
N VAL A 254 24.67 26.97 -22.93
CA VAL A 254 25.19 26.03 -23.93
C VAL A 254 25.59 26.86 -25.15
N ALA A 255 26.89 27.11 -25.33
CA ALA A 255 27.39 28.04 -26.34
C ALA A 255 28.25 27.36 -27.42
N GLY A 256 28.75 26.15 -27.16
CA GLY A 256 29.59 25.40 -28.10
C GLY A 256 29.10 23.98 -28.43
N LEU A 257 29.61 23.42 -29.54
CA LEU A 257 29.34 22.04 -29.95
C LEU A 257 29.73 21.02 -28.88
N ALA A 258 30.83 21.30 -28.16
CA ALA A 258 31.29 20.47 -27.05
C ALA A 258 30.28 20.48 -25.87
N ASP A 259 29.62 21.61 -25.63
CA ASP A 259 28.63 21.76 -24.56
C ASP A 259 27.37 20.96 -24.87
N TYR A 260 26.90 20.95 -26.13
CA TYR A 260 25.75 20.13 -26.54
C TYR A 260 25.99 18.64 -26.26
N ALA A 261 27.15 18.12 -26.65
CA ALA A 261 27.52 16.73 -26.39
C ALA A 261 27.75 16.43 -24.89
N ALA A 262 28.18 17.43 -24.11
CA ALA A 262 28.34 17.29 -22.66
C ALA A 262 26.99 17.27 -21.94
N VAL A 263 26.05 18.15 -22.31
CA VAL A 263 24.70 18.21 -21.77
C VAL A 263 23.89 16.97 -22.15
N GLN A 264 23.99 16.49 -23.39
CA GLN A 264 23.31 15.25 -23.81
C GLN A 264 23.77 14.05 -22.97
N ARG A 265 25.09 13.84 -22.83
CA ARG A 265 25.65 12.76 -22.00
C ARG A 265 25.25 12.91 -20.53
N LEU A 266 25.17 14.14 -20.03
CA LEU A 266 24.74 14.41 -18.67
C LEU A 266 23.27 14.01 -18.47
N LEU A 267 22.38 14.41 -19.38
CA LEU A 267 20.97 14.03 -19.34
C LEU A 267 20.79 12.51 -19.46
N GLU A 268 21.55 11.84 -20.33
CA GLU A 268 21.54 10.38 -20.47
C GLU A 268 22.10 9.65 -19.24
N SER A 269 22.96 10.29 -18.44
CA SER A 269 23.47 9.73 -17.19
C SER A 269 22.49 9.81 -16.01
N VAL A 270 21.38 10.54 -16.17
CA VAL A 270 20.36 10.68 -15.13
C VAL A 270 19.58 9.37 -14.99
N PRO A 271 19.44 8.81 -13.77
CA PRO A 271 18.66 7.61 -13.55
C PRO A 271 17.22 7.76 -14.08
N GLY A 272 16.80 6.81 -14.93
CA GLY A 272 15.46 6.81 -15.52
C GLY A 272 15.35 7.50 -16.88
N VAL A 273 16.39 8.19 -17.36
CA VAL A 273 16.46 8.70 -18.74
C VAL A 273 16.91 7.58 -19.69
N ARG A 274 16.22 7.47 -20.82
CA ARG A 274 16.51 6.47 -21.87
C ARG A 274 17.21 7.08 -23.06
N ARG A 275 16.83 8.29 -23.39
CA ARG A 275 17.34 9.02 -24.55
C ARG A 275 17.21 10.51 -24.33
N ALA A 276 18.19 11.27 -24.79
CA ALA A 276 18.10 12.72 -24.93
C ALA A 276 18.56 13.08 -26.35
N ASN A 277 17.72 13.78 -27.11
CA ASN A 277 18.11 14.32 -28.41
C ASN A 277 17.96 15.83 -28.41
N ILE A 278 18.80 16.53 -29.18
CA ILE A 278 18.62 17.95 -29.39
C ILE A 278 17.39 18.18 -30.29
N ALA A 279 16.49 19.06 -29.84
CA ALA A 279 15.28 19.45 -30.54
C ALA A 279 15.43 20.81 -31.23
N ALA A 280 16.13 21.74 -30.58
CA ALA A 280 16.48 23.05 -31.13
C ALA A 280 17.75 23.58 -30.45
N ALA A 281 18.50 24.44 -31.15
CA ALA A 281 19.69 25.10 -30.64
C ALA A 281 19.63 26.59 -30.96
N ASP A 282 19.89 27.42 -29.95
CA ASP A 282 19.97 28.87 -30.00
C ASP A 282 21.37 29.33 -29.58
N ALA A 283 21.63 30.65 -29.64
CA ALA A 283 22.96 31.22 -29.40
C ALA A 283 23.57 30.91 -28.01
N ASN A 284 22.74 30.70 -26.98
CA ASN A 284 23.22 30.39 -25.62
C ASN A 284 22.28 29.41 -24.86
N SER A 285 21.44 28.67 -25.61
CA SER A 285 20.55 27.68 -25.04
C SER A 285 20.22 26.58 -26.04
N ALA A 286 19.88 25.38 -25.56
CA ALA A 286 19.31 24.33 -26.39
C ALA A 286 18.06 23.72 -25.77
N ALA A 287 17.13 23.33 -26.62
CA ALA A 287 16.02 22.48 -26.26
C ALA A 287 16.38 21.01 -26.53
N PHE A 288 16.11 20.14 -25.56
CA PHE A 288 16.29 18.70 -25.68
C PHE A 288 14.95 18.00 -25.50
N ASP A 289 14.68 17.02 -26.36
CA ASP A 289 13.60 16.07 -26.17
C ASP A 289 14.18 14.87 -25.40
N VAL A 290 13.73 14.73 -24.15
CA VAL A 290 14.24 13.75 -23.20
C VAL A 290 13.17 12.71 -22.93
N THR A 291 13.43 11.47 -23.30
CA THR A 291 12.57 10.33 -23.00
C THR A 291 12.96 9.77 -21.64
N VAL A 292 12.05 9.90 -20.67
CA VAL A 292 12.30 9.58 -19.26
C VAL A 292 11.08 8.94 -18.62
N ARG A 293 11.32 8.01 -17.69
CA ARG A 293 10.26 7.40 -16.90
C ARG A 293 9.59 8.46 -16.02
N GLY A 294 8.27 8.55 -16.08
CA GLY A 294 7.51 9.55 -15.31
C GLY A 294 7.49 10.96 -15.93
N GLY A 295 7.98 11.12 -17.17
CA GLY A 295 7.87 12.37 -17.93
C GLY A 295 8.51 13.59 -17.25
N ALA A 296 7.90 14.77 -17.39
CA ALA A 296 8.44 16.01 -16.84
C ALA A 296 8.69 15.95 -15.31
N ALA A 297 7.77 15.36 -14.55
CA ALA A 297 7.88 15.25 -13.10
C ALA A 297 9.02 14.32 -12.68
N GLY A 298 9.13 13.15 -13.30
CA GLY A 298 10.22 12.20 -13.04
C GLY A 298 11.60 12.77 -13.40
N LEU A 299 11.69 13.56 -14.47
CA LEU A 299 12.94 14.25 -14.82
C LEU A 299 13.32 15.32 -13.80
N VAL A 300 12.35 16.10 -13.32
CA VAL A 300 12.58 17.13 -12.29
C VAL A 300 13.13 16.51 -11.01
N GLU A 301 12.52 15.41 -10.56
CA GLU A 301 12.96 14.69 -9.37
C GLU A 301 14.36 14.10 -9.55
N ALA A 302 14.62 13.44 -10.68
CA ALA A 302 15.91 12.83 -10.96
C ALA A 302 17.05 13.87 -11.10
N LEU A 303 16.73 15.10 -11.51
CA LEU A 303 17.69 16.21 -11.60
C LEU A 303 17.80 17.05 -10.32
N ALA A 304 16.97 16.82 -9.30
CA ALA A 304 16.97 17.62 -8.06
C ALA A 304 18.32 17.56 -7.31
N GLY A 305 19.05 16.44 -7.42
CA GLY A 305 20.39 16.26 -6.85
C GLY A 305 21.55 16.66 -7.77
N SER A 306 21.28 17.15 -8.99
CA SER A 306 22.33 17.51 -9.95
C SER A 306 22.96 18.86 -9.62
N THR A 307 24.26 18.88 -9.36
CA THR A 307 25.03 20.12 -9.20
C THR A 307 25.37 20.80 -10.53
N ARG A 308 25.19 20.09 -11.66
CA ARG A 308 25.56 20.57 -13.00
C ARG A 308 24.42 21.19 -13.79
N LEU A 309 23.17 20.88 -13.41
CA LEU A 309 21.96 21.39 -14.03
C LEU A 309 21.10 21.99 -12.93
N THR A 310 21.19 23.31 -12.78
CA THR A 310 20.43 24.03 -11.76
C THR A 310 19.14 24.55 -12.37
N ARG A 311 18.00 24.34 -11.70
CA ARG A 311 16.69 24.71 -12.23
C ARG A 311 16.51 26.24 -12.26
N VAL A 312 15.98 26.78 -13.35
CA VAL A 312 15.85 28.23 -13.60
C VAL A 312 14.38 28.70 -13.63
N SER A 313 13.40 27.80 -13.74
CA SER A 313 11.97 28.18 -13.69
C SER A 313 11.12 27.21 -12.88
N ALA A 314 10.17 27.77 -12.12
CA ALA A 314 9.33 27.05 -11.17
C ALA A 314 7.89 26.80 -11.65
N ASP A 315 7.30 27.58 -12.56
CA ASP A 315 5.87 27.43 -12.89
C ASP A 315 5.52 27.46 -14.38
N GLY A 316 4.62 26.55 -14.80
CA GLY A 316 3.80 26.61 -16.02
C GLY A 316 4.47 26.43 -17.39
N ALA A 317 5.80 26.42 -17.48
CA ALA A 317 6.57 26.31 -18.72
C ALA A 317 7.37 24.98 -18.79
N PRO A 318 7.85 24.54 -19.98
CA PRO A 318 8.75 23.38 -20.07
C PRO A 318 9.96 23.57 -19.15
N PRO A 319 10.41 22.51 -18.46
CA PRO A 319 11.45 22.61 -17.45
C PRO A 319 12.72 23.23 -18.03
N ALA A 320 13.24 24.24 -17.34
CA ALA A 320 14.42 25.00 -17.74
C ALA A 320 15.54 24.86 -16.72
N TYR A 321 16.76 24.57 -17.19
CA TYR A 321 17.95 24.41 -16.36
C TYR A 321 19.11 25.24 -16.89
N ARG A 322 20.06 25.59 -16.02
CA ARG A 322 21.33 26.23 -16.36
C ARG A 322 22.45 25.22 -16.24
N TYR A 323 23.20 25.08 -17.33
CA TYR A 323 24.38 24.24 -17.39
C TYR A 323 25.57 24.93 -16.71
N GLN A 324 26.24 24.19 -15.82
CA GLN A 324 27.52 24.59 -15.25
C GLN A 324 28.63 23.71 -15.85
N PRO A 325 29.52 24.26 -16.71
CA PRO A 325 30.65 23.52 -17.26
C PRO A 325 31.59 23.06 -16.13
N ARG A 326 32.29 21.94 -16.36
CA ARG A 326 33.46 21.64 -15.53
C ARG A 326 34.54 22.69 -15.83
N GLY A 327 35.04 23.36 -14.79
CA GLY A 327 36.37 23.97 -14.84
C GLY A 327 37.46 22.92 -15.05
#